data_AF-A1DS25-F1
#
_entry.id   AF-A1DS25-F1
#
_cell.length_a   1.000
_cell.length_b   1.000
_cell.length_c   1.000
_cell.angle_alpha   90.00
_cell.angle_beta   90.00
_cell.angle_gamma   90.00
#
_symmetry.space_group_name_H-M   'P 1'
#
loop_
_entity.id
_entity.type
_entity.pdbx_description
1 polymer ?
#
loop_
_entity_poly.entity_id
_entity_poly.type
_entity_poly.pdbx_seq_one_letter_code
_entity_poly.pdbx_strand_id
1 'polypeptide(L)' 'MHCLPAFHDVEAQYGQDIKEKYGITEMEVTDEVFTSKYARQFEEAENRMHSIKAIMAATL' A
#
# COMPACT_ATOMS: atom_id res chain seq x y z
N MET A 1 4.91 6.75 1.19
CA MET A 1 5.45 5.40 1.41
C MET A 1 4.47 4.63 2.24
N HIS A 2 4.30 3.34 1.95
CA HIS A 2 3.40 2.42 2.65
C HIS A 2 3.79 0.99 2.25
N CYS A 3 3.88 0.07 3.21
CA CYS A 3 4.40 -1.28 2.96
C CYS A 3 3.46 -2.21 2.17
N LEU A 4 2.21 -1.78 1.95
CA LEU A 4 1.09 -2.50 1.29
C LEU A 4 0.65 -3.80 2.01
N PRO A 5 -0.64 -4.21 1.89
CA PRO A 5 -1.76 -3.50 1.24
C PRO A 5 -2.15 -2.22 1.99
N ALA A 6 -2.92 -1.34 1.33
CA ALA A 6 -3.41 -0.09 1.92
C ALA A 6 -4.94 0.06 1.68
N PHE A 7 -5.66 0.66 2.62
CA PHE A 7 -7.07 1.01 2.53
C PHE A 7 -7.23 2.50 2.18
N HIS A 8 -6.96 2.81 0.91
CA HIS A 8 -7.10 4.16 0.36
C HIS A 8 -8.41 4.38 -0.41
N ASP A 9 -9.20 3.32 -0.64
CA ASP A 9 -10.49 3.37 -1.31
C ASP A 9 -11.41 2.21 -0.84
N VAL A 10 -12.51 1.98 -1.57
CA VAL A 10 -13.51 0.93 -1.30
C VAL A 10 -13.63 -0.10 -2.43
N GLU A 11 -12.59 -0.31 -3.23
CA GLU A 11 -12.62 -1.32 -4.31
C GLU A 11 -12.52 -2.75 -3.75
N ALA A 12 -11.81 -2.94 -2.64
CA ALA A 12 -11.75 -4.21 -1.94
C ALA A 12 -13.06 -4.51 -1.19
N GLN A 13 -13.45 -5.80 -1.13
CA GLN A 13 -14.63 -6.26 -0.38
C GLN A 13 -14.63 -5.74 1.07
N TYR A 14 -13.47 -5.81 1.74
CA TYR A 14 -13.35 -5.31 3.11
C TYR A 14 -13.57 -3.78 3.20
N GLY A 15 -13.13 -3.00 2.20
CA GLY A 15 -13.39 -1.57 2.14
C GLY A 15 -14.89 -1.25 2.01
N GLN A 16 -15.62 -2.06 1.25
CA GLN A 16 -17.08 -1.95 1.13
C GLN A 16 -17.78 -2.25 2.45
N ASP A 17 -17.38 -3.33 3.14
CA ASP A 17 -17.94 -3.70 4.45
C ASP A 17 -17.73 -2.57 5.49
N ILE A 18 -16.55 -1.94 5.49
CA ILE A 18 -16.23 -0.82 6.37
C ILE A 18 -17.06 0.42 6.03
N LYS A 19 -17.26 0.71 4.74
CA LYS A 19 -18.14 1.79 4.29
C LYS A 19 -19.58 1.58 4.73
N GLU A 20 -20.14 0.39 4.57
CA GLU A 20 -21.51 0.09 4.98
C GLU A 20 -21.69 0.19 6.49
N LYS A 21 -20.72 -0.29 7.27
CA LYS A 21 -20.82 -0.35 8.73
C LYS A 21 -20.50 0.98 9.42
N TYR A 22 -19.58 1.76 8.86
CA TYR A 22 -19.01 2.94 9.53
C TYR A 22 -19.05 4.21 8.69
N GLY A 23 -19.44 4.14 7.41
CA GLY A 23 -19.43 5.29 6.50
C GLY A 23 -18.03 5.75 6.10
N ILE A 24 -17.00 4.96 6.37
CA ILE A 24 -15.59 5.30 6.09
C ILE A 24 -15.22 4.76 4.71
N THR A 25 -14.64 5.61 3.86
CA THR A 25 -14.22 5.24 2.49
C THR A 25 -12.70 5.16 2.31
N GLU A 26 -11.94 5.77 3.22
CA GLU A 26 -10.47 5.84 3.19
C GLU A 26 -10.00 5.81 4.66
N MET A 27 -8.95 5.06 4.99
CA MET A 27 -8.55 4.83 6.39
C MET A 27 -7.22 5.49 6.74
N GLU A 28 -6.09 4.84 6.48
CA GLU A 28 -4.77 5.34 6.88
C GLU A 28 -4.14 6.33 5.88
N VAL A 29 -4.66 6.37 4.66
CA VAL A 29 -4.23 7.29 3.59
C VAL A 29 -5.39 7.50 2.63
N THR A 30 -5.57 8.73 2.14
CA THR A 30 -6.60 9.03 1.14
C THR A 30 -6.14 8.60 -0.25
N ASP A 31 -7.08 8.36 -1.17
CA ASP A 31 -6.77 8.02 -2.56
C ASP A 31 -6.00 9.14 -3.26
N GLU A 32 -6.33 10.40 -2.94
CA GLU A 32 -5.61 11.57 -3.45
C GLU A 32 -4.11 11.51 -3.10
N VAL A 33 -3.77 11.19 -1.85
CA VAL A 33 -2.37 11.07 -1.42
C VAL A 33 -1.74 9.81 -2.00
N PHE A 34 -2.48 8.70 -2.03
CA PHE A 34 -2.01 7.41 -2.55
C PHE A 34 -1.66 7.48 -4.04
N THR A 35 -2.40 8.24 -4.84
CA THR A 35 -2.17 8.42 -6.29
C THR A 35 -1.36 9.67 -6.64
N SER A 36 -0.98 10.47 -5.65
CA SER A 36 -0.22 11.71 -5.86
C SER A 36 1.22 11.49 -6.36
N LYS A 37 1.84 12.56 -6.86
CA LYS A 37 3.29 12.59 -7.17
C LYS A 37 4.22 12.34 -5.97
N TYR A 38 3.67 12.37 -4.74
CA TYR A 38 4.42 12.09 -3.52
C TYR A 38 4.40 10.60 -3.16
N ALA A 39 3.57 9.80 -3.83
CA ALA A 39 3.46 8.37 -3.66
C ALA A 39 4.75 7.66 -4.07
N ARG A 40 5.16 6.69 -3.26
CA ARG A 40 6.38 5.87 -3.46
C ARG A 40 6.17 4.39 -3.13
N GLN A 41 4.96 4.00 -2.72
CA GLN A 41 4.65 2.66 -2.26
C GLN A 41 4.86 1.57 -3.34
N PHE A 42 4.71 1.90 -4.63
CA PHE A 42 5.01 0.94 -5.70
C PHE A 42 6.52 0.73 -5.92
N GLU A 43 7.31 1.81 -5.87
CA GLU A 43 8.78 1.73 -5.89
C GLU A 43 9.31 0.98 -4.65
N GLU A 44 8.73 1.27 -3.47
CA GLU A 44 9.02 0.56 -2.23
C GLU A 44 8.69 -0.94 -2.33
N ALA A 45 7.54 -1.29 -2.90
CA ALA A 45 7.11 -2.68 -3.10
C ALA A 45 8.03 -3.43 -4.07
N GLU A 46 8.44 -2.81 -5.18
CA GLU A 46 9.41 -3.39 -6.13
C GLU A 46 10.77 -3.62 -5.44
N ASN A 47 11.23 -2.64 -4.66
CA ASN A 47 12.50 -2.68 -3.95
C ASN A 47 12.59 -3.78 -2.88
N ARG A 48 11.46 -4.39 -2.47
CA ARG A 48 11.47 -5.63 -1.68
C ARG A 48 12.26 -6.74 -2.37
N MET A 49 12.08 -6.95 -3.67
CA MET A 49 12.78 -8.00 -4.41
C MET A 49 14.28 -7.69 -4.52
N HIS A 50 14.63 -6.44 -4.83
CA HIS A 50 16.02 -6.01 -4.97
C HIS A 50 16.79 -6.11 -3.66
N SER A 51 16.21 -5.65 -2.55
CA SER A 51 16.83 -5.72 -1.23
C SER A 51 17.01 -7.17 -0.77
N ILE A 52 16.01 -8.04 -0.95
CA ILE A 52 16.12 -9.48 -0.66
C ILE A 52 17.23 -10.12 -1.50
N LYS A 53 17.32 -9.81 -2.79
CA LYS A 53 18.39 -10.31 -3.67
C LYS A 53 19.78 -9.91 -3.16
N ALA A 54 19.95 -8.66 -2.73
CA ALA A 54 21.22 -8.18 -2.19
C ALA A 54 21.59 -8.91 -0.89
N ILE A 55 20.62 -9.14 0.00
CA ILE A 55 20.82 -9.93 1.22
C ILE A 55 21.27 -11.36 0.88
N MET A 56 20.59 -12.02 -0.05
CA MET A 56 20.96 -13.38 -0.49
C MET A 56 22.38 -13.40 -1.07
N ALA A 57 22.70 -12.50 -1.99
CA ALA A 57 24.03 -12.43 -2.62
C ALA A 57 25.18 -12.14 -1.64
N ALA A 58 24.88 -11.48 -0.51
CA ALA A 58 25.89 -11.15 0.50
C ALA A 58 26.10 -12.28 1.54
N THR A 59 25.16 -13.21 1.66
CA THR A 59 25.12 -14.17 2.79
C THR A 59 25.09 -15.64 2.38
N LEU A 60 24.82 -15.94 1.10
CA LEU A 60 24.78 -17.28 0.50
C LEU A 60 25.67 -17.32 -0.75
#